data_AF-A0A8S2SIG8-F1
#
_entry.id   AF-A0A8S2SIG8-F1
#
_cell.length_a   1.000
_cell.length_b   1.000
_cell.length_c   1.000
_cell.angle_alpha   90.00
_cell.angle_beta   90.00
_cell.angle_gamma   90.00
#
_symmetry.space_group_name_H-M   'P 1'
#
loop_
_entity.id
_entity.type
_entity.pdbx_description
1 polymer ?
#
loop_
_entity_poly.entity_id
_entity_poly.type
_entity_poly.pdbx_seq_one_letter_code
_entity_poly.pdbx_strand_id
1 'polypeptide(L)'
;EKLWVQYDATEAVHNYHGPLPHSPILIDQGVDDEWLKKGQLLLDNFVNACSKASMPIQYREQAGHGHGYYFIMTFIEDHFKYHKQEFDHVK
;
A
#
# COMPACT_ATOMS: atom_id res chain seq x y z
N GLU A 1 12.55 -20.97 -6.90
CA GLU A 1 12.28 -19.68 -6.23
C GLU A 1 12.05 -18.49 -7.18
N LYS A 2 12.71 -18.35 -8.35
CA LYS A 2 12.54 -17.18 -9.23
C LYS A 2 11.13 -16.96 -9.85
N LEU A 3 10.24 -17.94 -9.84
CA LEU A 3 8.98 -17.88 -10.59
C LEU A 3 7.99 -16.81 -10.03
N TRP A 4 8.09 -16.50 -8.73
CA TRP A 4 7.15 -15.62 -8.02
C TRP A 4 7.60 -14.16 -7.91
N VAL A 5 8.88 -13.87 -8.20
CA VAL A 5 9.46 -12.52 -8.09
C VAL A 5 8.68 -11.48 -8.88
N GLN A 6 8.20 -11.84 -10.07
CA GLN A 6 7.39 -10.93 -10.91
C GLN A 6 6.01 -10.57 -10.33
N TYR A 7 5.55 -11.31 -9.31
CA TYR A 7 4.27 -11.09 -8.64
C TYR A 7 4.43 -10.53 -7.22
N ASP A 8 5.67 -10.33 -6.76
CA ASP A 8 5.96 -9.65 -5.50
C ASP A 8 5.86 -8.13 -5.71
N ALA A 9 5.03 -7.45 -4.92
CA ALA A 9 4.81 -6.01 -5.06
C ALA A 9 6.09 -5.19 -4.82
N THR A 10 6.93 -5.60 -3.88
CA THR A 10 8.22 -4.94 -3.57
C THR A 10 9.16 -5.06 -4.76
N GLU A 11 9.26 -6.26 -5.33
CA GLU A 11 10.07 -6.50 -6.53
C GLU A 11 9.49 -5.79 -7.76
N ALA A 12 8.16 -5.70 -7.88
CA ALA A 12 7.51 -4.94 -8.95
C ALA A 12 7.90 -3.45 -8.90
N VAL A 13 7.96 -2.85 -7.71
CA VAL A 13 8.44 -1.47 -7.54
C VAL A 13 9.91 -1.34 -7.93
N HIS A 14 10.78 -2.26 -7.50
CA HIS A 14 12.20 -2.23 -7.86
C HIS A 14 12.44 -2.32 -9.38
N ASN A 15 11.65 -3.14 -10.06
CA ASN A 15 11.79 -3.39 -11.50
C ASN A 15 10.96 -2.41 -12.37
N TYR A 16 10.26 -1.45 -11.75
CA TYR A 16 9.46 -0.48 -12.48
C TYR A 16 10.34 0.62 -13.09
N HIS A 17 10.34 0.69 -14.43
CA HIS A 17 11.07 1.70 -15.20
C HIS A 17 10.15 2.59 -16.06
N GLY A 18 8.84 2.54 -15.79
CA GLY A 18 7.85 3.36 -16.48
C GLY A 18 7.75 4.78 -15.91
N PRO A 19 6.85 5.61 -16.47
CA PRO A 19 6.52 6.91 -15.89
C PRO A 19 5.95 6.76 -14.49
N LEU A 20 6.43 7.55 -13.52
CA LEU A 20 5.85 7.53 -12.17
C LEU A 20 4.35 7.85 -12.23
N PRO A 21 3.51 7.13 -11.46
CA PRO A 21 2.09 7.43 -11.40
C PRO A 21 1.89 8.82 -10.78
N HIS A 22 0.87 9.53 -11.26
CA HIS A 22 0.49 10.83 -10.69
C HIS A 22 -0.03 10.67 -9.25
N SER A 23 -0.76 9.59 -9.02
CA SER A 23 -1.42 9.31 -7.74
C SER A 23 -0.55 8.41 -6.87
N PRO A 24 -0.42 8.72 -5.57
CA PRO A 24 0.25 7.83 -4.63
C PRO A 24 -0.36 6.42 -4.57
N ILE A 25 0.44 5.43 -4.22
CA ILE A 25 -0.07 4.13 -3.80
C ILE A 25 -0.62 4.30 -2.38
N LEU A 26 -1.93 4.11 -2.20
CA LEU A 26 -2.56 4.19 -0.89
C LEU A 26 -2.54 2.82 -0.19
N ILE A 27 -2.01 2.78 1.04
CA ILE A 27 -2.01 1.59 1.90
C ILE A 27 -2.58 1.97 3.27
N ASP A 28 -3.58 1.23 3.72
CA ASP A 28 -4.11 1.28 5.09
C ASP A 28 -3.67 0.02 5.84
N GLN A 29 -3.02 0.19 6.99
CA GLN A 29 -2.62 -0.90 7.86
C GLN A 29 -3.21 -0.71 9.26
N GLY A 30 -3.93 -1.70 9.75
CA GLY A 30 -4.34 -1.77 11.14
C GLY A 30 -3.13 -1.97 12.06
N VAL A 31 -2.94 -1.07 13.03
CA VAL A 31 -1.81 -1.16 13.99
C VAL A 31 -1.95 -2.38 14.91
N ASP A 32 -3.19 -2.81 15.15
CA ASP A 32 -3.48 -3.95 16.00
C ASP A 32 -3.51 -5.29 15.28
N ASP A 33 -3.11 -5.31 14.01
CA ASP A 33 -3.02 -6.54 13.21
C ASP A 33 -2.00 -7.52 13.84
N GLU A 34 -2.46 -8.74 14.09
CA GLU A 34 -1.63 -9.79 14.69
C GLU A 34 -0.50 -10.24 13.76
N TRP A 35 -0.67 -10.15 12.44
CA TRP A 35 0.34 -10.54 11.47
C TRP A 35 1.43 -9.49 11.36
N LEU A 36 1.07 -8.20 11.55
CA LEU A 36 2.04 -7.12 11.71
C LEU A 36 2.90 -7.35 12.95
N LYS A 37 2.26 -7.62 14.09
CA LYS A 37 2.95 -7.90 15.36
C LYS A 37 3.82 -9.15 15.32
N LYS A 38 3.45 -10.14 14.50
CA LYS A 38 4.26 -11.36 14.23
C LYS A 38 5.38 -11.14 13.20
N GLY A 39 5.53 -9.93 12.65
CA GLY A 39 6.57 -9.59 11.67
C GLY A 39 6.36 -10.23 10.29
N GLN A 40 5.14 -10.64 9.96
CA GLN A 40 4.83 -11.24 8.65
C GLN A 40 4.43 -10.19 7.61
N LEU A 41 3.95 -9.04 8.05
CA LEU A 41 3.64 -7.92 7.16
C LEU A 41 4.89 -7.07 7.00
N LEU A 42 5.59 -7.27 5.88
CA LEU A 42 6.88 -6.64 5.59
C LEU A 42 6.69 -5.28 4.89
N LEU A 43 5.80 -4.44 5.40
CA LEU A 43 5.46 -3.14 4.78
C LEU A 43 6.67 -2.23 4.64
N ASP A 44 7.59 -2.25 5.61
CA ASP A 44 8.83 -1.48 5.55
C ASP A 44 9.67 -1.81 4.30
N ASN A 45 9.67 -3.07 3.84
CA ASN A 45 10.37 -3.44 2.62
C ASN A 45 9.76 -2.73 1.41
N PHE A 46 8.44 -2.70 1.32
CA PHE A 46 7.70 -2.03 0.25
C PHE A 46 7.89 -0.51 0.30
N VAL A 47 7.73 0.10 1.48
CA VAL A 47 7.93 1.55 1.68
C VAL A 47 9.35 1.97 1.31
N ASN A 48 10.35 1.18 1.72
CA ASN A 48 11.75 1.43 1.35
C ASN A 48 12.00 1.28 -0.16
N ALA A 49 11.38 0.29 -0.81
CA ALA A 49 11.45 0.13 -2.25
C ALA A 49 10.83 1.33 -2.98
N CYS A 50 9.65 1.79 -2.54
CA CYS A 50 9.01 2.99 -3.08
C CYS A 50 9.89 4.22 -2.93
N SER A 51 10.47 4.43 -1.75
CA SER A 51 11.40 5.54 -1.47
C SER A 51 12.61 5.54 -2.43
N LYS A 52 13.25 4.37 -2.62
CA LYS A 52 14.37 4.23 -3.56
C LYS A 52 13.98 4.46 -5.02
N ALA A 53 12.79 4.03 -5.41
CA ALA A 53 12.26 4.19 -6.77
C ALA A 53 11.60 5.57 -7.00
N SER A 54 11.54 6.44 -5.99
CA SER A 54 10.71 7.67 -6.01
C SER A 54 9.24 7.41 -6.36
N MET A 55 8.74 6.20 -6.07
CA MET A 55 7.34 5.83 -6.26
C MET A 55 6.50 6.52 -5.19
N PRO A 56 5.48 7.33 -5.54
CA PRO A 56 4.67 8.02 -4.55
C PRO A 56 3.84 7.02 -3.76
N ILE A 57 3.82 7.17 -2.44
CA ILE A 57 3.11 6.29 -1.52
C ILE A 57 2.47 7.11 -0.40
N GLN A 58 1.26 6.72 -0.03
CA GLN A 58 0.57 7.20 1.16
C GLN A 58 0.27 6.00 2.05
N TYR A 59 1.09 5.82 3.07
CA TYR A 59 0.91 4.78 4.07
C TYR A 59 0.20 5.35 5.29
N ARG A 60 -0.90 4.72 5.70
CA ARG A 60 -1.74 5.15 6.82
C ARG A 60 -1.85 4.03 7.86
N GLU A 61 -1.52 4.39 9.08
CA GLU A 61 -1.68 3.52 10.24
C GLU A 61 -3.00 3.80 10.93
N GLN A 62 -3.81 2.76 11.08
CA GLN A 62 -5.17 2.84 11.61
C GLN A 62 -5.19 2.20 13.01
N ALA A 63 -5.07 3.05 14.03
CA ALA A 63 -5.07 2.63 15.43
C ALA A 63 -6.40 1.97 15.83
N GLY A 64 -6.35 0.97 16.72
CA GLY A 64 -7.54 0.26 17.20
C GLY A 64 -8.10 -0.77 16.21
N HIS A 65 -7.44 -0.98 15.07
CA HIS A 65 -7.91 -1.87 14.01
C HIS A 65 -6.90 -2.97 13.70
N GLY A 66 -7.40 -4.19 13.46
CA GLY A 66 -6.60 -5.35 13.04
C GLY A 66 -6.89 -5.75 11.58
N HIS A 67 -6.82 -7.06 11.30
CA HIS A 67 -6.94 -7.63 9.94
C HIS A 67 -8.38 -7.91 9.45
N GLY A 68 -9.41 -7.47 10.19
CA GLY A 68 -10.78 -7.94 9.98
C GLY A 68 -11.60 -7.14 8.97
N TYR A 69 -12.76 -7.68 8.56
CA TYR A 69 -13.73 -6.95 7.74
C TYR A 69 -14.24 -5.67 8.40
N TYR A 70 -14.29 -5.61 9.74
CA TYR A 70 -14.64 -4.38 10.45
C TYR A 70 -13.66 -3.24 10.13
N PHE A 71 -12.35 -3.54 10.09
CA PHE A 71 -11.32 -2.58 9.68
C PHE A 71 -11.57 -2.07 8.26
N ILE A 72 -11.77 -2.99 7.30
CA ILE A 72 -12.05 -2.63 5.91
C ILE A 72 -13.30 -1.75 5.82
N MET A 73 -14.39 -2.16 6.48
CA MET A 73 -15.67 -1.43 6.47
C MET A 73 -15.52 -0.01 7.01
N THR A 74 -14.71 0.19 8.06
CA THR A 74 -14.49 1.52 8.65
C THR A 74 -13.86 2.50 7.66
N PHE A 75 -12.92 2.03 6.82
CA PHE A 75 -12.12 2.91 5.96
C PHE A 75 -12.48 2.86 4.47
N ILE A 76 -13.34 1.92 4.03
CA ILE A 76 -13.64 1.73 2.60
C ILE A 76 -14.27 2.96 1.93
N GLU A 77 -15.12 3.71 2.64
CA GLU A 77 -15.72 4.93 2.09
C GLU A 77 -14.64 5.99 1.81
N ASP A 78 -13.73 6.18 2.76
CA ASP A 78 -12.61 7.10 2.62
C ASP A 78 -11.63 6.64 1.52
N HIS A 79 -11.36 5.34 1.44
CA HIS A 79 -10.55 4.75 0.38
C HIS A 79 -11.19 4.97 -1.02
N PHE A 80 -12.52 4.92 -1.15
CA PHE A 80 -13.19 5.29 -2.40
C PHE A 80 -13.13 6.78 -2.70
N LYS A 81 -13.22 7.65 -1.69
CA LYS A 81 -13.06 9.11 -1.88
C LYS A 81 -11.67 9.43 -2.42
N TYR A 82 -10.63 8.75 -1.92
CA TYR A 82 -9.27 8.85 -2.45
C TYR A 82 -9.23 8.53 -3.94
N HIS A 83 -9.71 7.35 -4.35
CA HIS A 83 -9.70 6.96 -5.77
C HIS A 83 -10.52 7.91 -6.64
N LYS A 84 -11.63 8.45 -6.13
CA LYS A 84 -12.41 9.46 -6.85
C LYS A 84 -11.61 10.74 -7.05
N GLN A 85 -11.00 11.29 -6.00
CA GLN A 85 -10.22 12.52 -6.08
C GLN A 85 -9.07 12.38 -7.08
N GLU A 86 -8.33 11.27 -6.97
CA GLU A 86 -7.21 10.98 -7.85
C GLU A 86 -7.65 10.78 -9.30
N PHE A 87 -8.75 10.08 -9.55
CA PHE A 87 -9.31 9.92 -10.89
C PHE A 87 -9.72 11.25 -11.53
N ASP A 88 -10.30 12.17 -10.75
CA ASP A 88 -10.69 13.49 -11.22
C ASP A 88 -9.46 14.39 -11.48
N HIS A 89 -8.32 14.16 -10.81
CA HIS A 89 -7.06 14.90 -11.04
C HIS A 89 -6.33 14.52 -12.34
N VAL A 90 -6.58 13.33 -12.90
CA VAL A 90 -5.95 12.86 -14.16
C VAL A 90 -6.82 13.11 -15.40
N LYS A 91 -8.03 13.67 -15.23
CA LYS A 91 -8.87 14.16 -16.32
C LYS A 91 -8.50 15.59 -16.71
#